data_AF-A0A455UK34-F1
#
_entry.id   AF-A0A455UK34-F1
#
_cell.length_a   1.000
_cell.length_b   1.000
_cell.length_c   1.000
_cell.angle_alpha   90.00
_cell.angle_beta   90.00
_cell.angle_gamma   90.00
#
_symmetry.space_group_name_H-M   'P 1'
#
loop_
_entity.id
_entity.type
_entity.pdbx_description
1 polymer ?
#
loop_
_entity_poly.entity_id
_entity_poly.type
_entity_poly.pdbx_seq_one_letter_code
_entity_poly.pdbx_strand_id
1 'polypeptide(L)'
;MCQRKPMGFIMSAIAGLIHLDASTVDRDTLQRMQTLLTPYGRDAQHSWHLQNVGLTRTLLRTTPEDSLDQQPLWRGTEKLALVFDGRIDNRDELCEKLGIGTEQAALMADSELVYQACLRWETATPKHLLGDFAIACWQPQRQRLWLARDPLGMRPFTGTSGMIKSHLLRCLKRFSRYQGSLKRPAKSNCMTMFV
;
A
#
# COMPACT_ATOMS: atom_id res chain seq x y z
N MET A 1 -38.42 5.77 -3.94
CA MET A 1 -37.22 5.15 -3.37
C MET A 1 -35.99 5.74 -4.04
N CYS A 2 -35.41 6.79 -3.46
CA CYS A 2 -34.20 7.42 -3.98
C CYS A 2 -32.99 6.59 -3.54
N GLN A 3 -32.50 5.71 -4.41
CA GLN A 3 -31.21 5.08 -4.20
C GLN A 3 -30.15 6.18 -4.32
N ARG A 4 -29.63 6.65 -3.17
CA ARG A 4 -28.44 7.48 -3.16
C ARG A 4 -27.32 6.66 -3.78
N LYS A 5 -26.96 6.96 -5.05
CA LYS A 5 -25.68 6.54 -5.62
C LYS A 5 -24.61 6.90 -4.57
N PRO A 6 -23.79 5.95 -4.09
CA PRO A 6 -22.65 6.35 -3.29
C PRO A 6 -21.85 7.31 -4.16
N MET A 7 -21.60 8.52 -3.65
CA MET A 7 -20.60 9.44 -4.22
C MET A 7 -19.30 8.64 -4.26
N GLY A 8 -19.00 8.06 -5.42
CA GLY A 8 -17.83 7.24 -5.62
C GLY A 8 -16.64 8.14 -5.39
N PHE A 9 -15.89 7.87 -4.33
CA PHE A 9 -14.57 8.46 -4.17
C PHE A 9 -13.72 7.91 -5.32
N ILE A 10 -13.49 8.75 -6.33
CA ILE A 10 -12.69 8.44 -7.52
C ILE A 10 -11.23 8.47 -7.10
N MET A 11 -10.74 7.37 -6.52
CA MET A 11 -9.35 7.22 -6.10
C MET A 11 -8.91 5.77 -6.26
N SER A 12 -7.60 5.56 -6.38
CA SER A 12 -6.97 4.25 -6.16
C SER A 12 -7.13 3.82 -4.71
N ALA A 13 -6.98 2.53 -4.44
CA ALA A 13 -6.95 1.99 -3.10
C ALA A 13 -5.88 0.91 -2.96
N ILE A 14 -5.30 0.79 -1.77
CA ILE A 14 -4.38 -0.30 -1.41
C ILE A 14 -4.85 -0.99 -0.14
N ALA A 15 -4.69 -2.31 -0.08
CA ALA A 15 -4.95 -3.04 1.14
C ALA A 15 -3.96 -4.18 1.37
N GLY A 16 -3.86 -4.58 2.63
CA GLY A 16 -2.96 -5.64 3.05
C GLY A 16 -3.56 -6.47 4.17
N LEU A 17 -3.22 -7.75 4.14
CA LEU A 17 -3.58 -8.77 5.11
C LEU A 17 -2.32 -9.50 5.56
N ILE A 18 -2.03 -9.49 6.86
CA ILE A 18 -0.85 -10.14 7.42
C ILE A 18 -1.25 -10.97 8.63
N HIS A 19 -0.96 -12.26 8.59
CA HIS A 19 -1.09 -13.16 9.73
C HIS A 19 0.23 -13.18 10.52
N LEU A 20 0.18 -12.69 11.75
CA LEU A 20 1.36 -12.57 12.63
C LEU A 20 1.73 -13.88 13.33
N ASP A 21 0.82 -14.85 13.33
CA ASP A 21 1.04 -16.22 13.80
C ASP A 21 1.63 -17.14 12.72
N ALA A 22 2.03 -16.56 11.58
CA ALA A 22 2.55 -17.26 10.41
C ALA A 22 1.56 -18.23 9.74
N SER A 23 0.28 -18.22 10.10
CA SER A 23 -0.76 -18.95 9.36
C SER A 23 -0.89 -18.40 7.94
N THR A 24 -1.24 -19.26 6.99
CA THR A 24 -1.34 -18.84 5.59
C THR A 24 -2.53 -17.93 5.37
N VAL A 25 -2.33 -16.89 4.56
CA VAL A 25 -3.43 -16.03 4.11
C VAL A 25 -4.28 -16.80 3.11
N ASP A 26 -5.58 -16.83 3.39
CA ASP A 26 -6.57 -17.41 2.49
C ASP A 26 -6.75 -16.53 1.25
N ARG A 27 -6.56 -17.14 0.07
CA ARG A 27 -6.70 -16.46 -1.23
C ARG A 27 -8.12 -15.93 -1.44
N ASP A 28 -9.14 -16.63 -0.94
CA ASP A 28 -10.52 -16.19 -1.08
C ASP A 28 -10.78 -14.93 -0.26
N THR A 29 -10.13 -14.81 0.91
CA THR A 29 -10.18 -13.59 1.72
C THR A 29 -9.54 -12.41 0.98
N LEU A 30 -8.40 -12.61 0.34
CA LEU A 30 -7.75 -11.57 -0.46
C LEU A 30 -8.60 -11.17 -1.69
N GLN A 31 -9.23 -12.14 -2.35
CA GLN A 31 -10.15 -11.89 -3.46
C GLN A 31 -11.39 -11.09 -3.03
N ARG A 32 -11.96 -11.42 -1.85
CA ARG A 32 -13.06 -10.65 -1.25
C ARG A 32 -12.63 -9.22 -0.95
N MET A 33 -11.43 -9.01 -0.39
CA MET A 33 -10.88 -7.68 -0.15
C MET A 33 -10.74 -6.89 -1.45
N GLN A 34 -10.15 -7.48 -2.49
CA GLN A 34 -10.02 -6.83 -3.80
C GLN A 34 -11.39 -6.45 -4.38
N THR A 35 -12.37 -7.36 -4.31
CA THR A 35 -13.74 -7.11 -4.80
C THR A 35 -14.41 -5.93 -4.10
N LEU A 36 -14.19 -5.79 -2.78
CA LEU A 36 -14.72 -4.66 -2.02
C LEU A 36 -14.05 -3.33 -2.38
N LEU A 37 -12.81 -3.39 -2.84
CA LEU A 37 -12.06 -2.23 -3.30
C LEU A 37 -12.36 -1.87 -4.75
N THR A 38 -12.99 -2.73 -5.54
CA THR A 38 -13.32 -2.48 -6.95
C THR A 38 -14.00 -1.15 -7.28
N PRO A 39 -14.91 -0.61 -6.43
CA PRO A 39 -15.46 0.73 -6.66
C PRO A 39 -14.41 1.85 -6.68
N TYR A 40 -13.26 1.62 -6.03
CA TYR A 40 -12.05 2.45 -6.06
C TYR A 40 -11.11 1.88 -7.13
N GLY A 41 -10.51 2.72 -7.98
CA GLY A 41 -9.53 2.26 -8.95
C GLY A 41 -10.03 1.24 -10.00
N ARG A 42 -10.75 1.74 -11.01
CA ARG A 42 -11.36 0.94 -12.09
C ARG A 42 -10.42 0.53 -13.22
N ASP A 43 -9.21 1.09 -13.27
CA ASP A 43 -8.35 0.97 -14.46
C ASP A 43 -7.49 -0.29 -14.42
N ALA A 44 -7.02 -0.69 -13.23
CA ALA A 44 -6.32 -1.95 -13.05
C ALA A 44 -6.48 -2.48 -11.62
N GLN A 45 -6.49 -3.79 -11.44
CA GLN A 45 -6.55 -4.41 -10.12
C GLN A 45 -5.60 -5.58 -10.05
N HIS A 46 -4.80 -5.65 -8.98
CA HIS A 46 -3.87 -6.75 -8.82
C HIS A 46 -3.70 -7.11 -7.35
N SER A 47 -3.45 -8.39 -7.10
CA SER A 47 -3.26 -8.94 -5.76
C SER A 47 -2.08 -9.89 -5.78
N TRP A 48 -1.24 -9.78 -4.76
CA TRP A 48 -0.08 -10.63 -4.54
C TRP A 48 -0.18 -11.27 -3.16
N HIS A 49 0.30 -12.49 -3.00
CA HIS A 49 0.38 -13.13 -1.69
C HIS A 49 1.58 -14.07 -1.60
N LEU A 50 2.10 -14.22 -0.38
CA LEU A 50 3.15 -15.15 -0.03
C LEU A 50 2.95 -15.58 1.43
N GLN A 51 2.70 -16.88 1.62
CA GLN A 51 2.52 -17.50 2.94
C GLN A 51 1.51 -16.73 3.80
N ASN A 52 1.98 -15.98 4.79
CA ASN A 52 1.21 -15.28 5.79
C ASN A 52 0.89 -13.82 5.43
N VAL A 53 1.16 -13.39 4.18
CA VAL A 53 0.91 -12.02 3.70
C VAL A 53 0.17 -12.01 2.37
N GLY A 54 -0.82 -11.13 2.26
CA GLY A 54 -1.47 -10.75 1.01
C GLY A 54 -1.54 -9.24 0.89
N LEU A 55 -1.25 -8.70 -0.29
CA LEU A 55 -1.34 -7.29 -0.64
C LEU A 55 -2.22 -7.14 -1.89
N THR A 56 -2.98 -6.06 -1.97
CA THR A 56 -3.84 -5.76 -3.12
C THR A 56 -3.83 -4.28 -3.43
N ARG A 57 -3.99 -3.95 -4.71
CA ARG A 57 -4.13 -2.60 -5.23
C ARG A 57 -5.28 -2.56 -6.23
N THR A 58 -6.08 -1.50 -6.16
CA THR A 58 -6.95 -1.04 -7.24
C THR A 58 -6.49 0.34 -7.70
N LEU A 59 -6.26 0.52 -8.99
CA LEU A 59 -5.61 1.69 -9.57
C LEU A 59 -6.64 2.51 -10.34
N LEU A 60 -6.65 3.80 -10.03
CA LEU A 60 -7.15 4.84 -10.88
C LEU A 60 -5.95 5.62 -11.40
N ARG A 61 -5.76 5.66 -12.72
CA ARG A 61 -4.68 6.39 -13.35
C ARG A 61 -4.96 7.88 -13.29
N THR A 62 -4.07 8.63 -12.65
CA THR A 62 -4.12 10.08 -12.46
C THR A 62 -2.89 10.78 -13.00
N THR A 63 -1.77 10.07 -13.13
CA THR A 63 -0.53 10.59 -13.72
C THR A 63 -0.08 9.74 -14.93
N PRO A 64 0.79 10.27 -15.81
CA PRO A 64 1.38 9.49 -16.89
C PRO A 64 2.13 8.24 -16.40
N GLU A 65 2.79 8.34 -15.25
CA GLU A 65 3.62 7.29 -14.64
C GLU A 65 2.80 6.09 -14.18
N ASP A 66 1.52 6.29 -13.83
CA ASP A 66 0.57 5.22 -13.47
C ASP A 66 0.39 4.19 -14.60
N SER A 67 0.75 4.56 -15.84
CA SER A 67 0.71 3.62 -16.96
C SER A 67 1.71 2.48 -16.84
N LEU A 68 2.80 2.70 -16.09
CA LEU A 68 3.90 1.77 -15.85
C LEU A 68 3.72 0.98 -14.56
N ASP A 69 2.65 1.22 -13.79
CA ASP A 69 2.43 0.62 -12.48
C ASP A 69 2.13 -0.89 -12.58
N GLN A 70 2.92 -1.71 -11.87
CA GLN A 70 2.80 -3.17 -11.82
C GLN A 70 2.62 -3.68 -10.37
N GLN A 71 2.09 -2.85 -9.49
CA GLN A 71 1.93 -3.21 -8.08
C GLN A 71 0.89 -4.32 -7.86
N PRO A 72 0.99 -5.11 -6.77
CA PRO A 72 2.01 -5.04 -5.72
C PRO A 72 3.41 -5.42 -6.18
N LEU A 73 4.42 -4.67 -5.72
CA LEU A 73 5.82 -4.95 -6.05
C LEU A 73 6.39 -5.96 -5.06
N TRP A 74 6.89 -7.08 -5.57
CA TRP A 74 7.63 -8.07 -4.78
C TRP A 74 8.86 -8.52 -5.55
N ARG A 75 10.02 -8.47 -4.91
CA ARG A 75 11.23 -9.10 -5.44
C ARG A 75 11.82 -10.04 -4.40
N GLY A 76 11.92 -11.32 -4.77
CA GLY A 76 12.32 -12.41 -3.88
C GLY A 76 13.78 -12.35 -3.44
N THR A 77 14.63 -11.68 -4.21
CA THR A 77 16.06 -11.43 -3.91
C THR A 77 16.21 -10.44 -2.74
N GLU A 78 15.48 -9.32 -2.78
CA GLU A 78 15.56 -8.29 -1.73
C GLU A 78 14.60 -8.55 -0.56
N LYS A 79 13.70 -9.54 -0.70
CA LYS A 79 12.72 -9.93 0.33
C LYS A 79 11.93 -8.71 0.82
N LEU A 80 11.40 -7.94 -0.12
CA LEU A 80 10.59 -6.74 0.14
C LEU A 80 9.30 -6.81 -0.67
N ALA A 81 8.15 -6.68 -0.01
CA ALA A 81 6.86 -6.50 -0.67
C ALA A 81 6.36 -5.08 -0.42
N LEU A 82 5.83 -4.41 -1.45
CA LEU A 82 5.37 -3.03 -1.36
C LEU A 82 4.06 -2.81 -2.10
N VAL A 83 3.19 -2.03 -1.47
CA VAL A 83 2.10 -1.31 -2.14
C VAL A 83 2.17 0.18 -1.78
N PHE A 84 1.75 1.00 -2.71
CA PHE A 84 1.85 2.44 -2.77
C PHE A 84 0.61 3.00 -3.46
N ASP A 85 0.02 4.04 -2.88
CA ASP A 85 -0.97 4.89 -3.52
C ASP A 85 -0.53 6.34 -3.36
N GLY A 86 -0.39 7.07 -4.46
CA GLY A 86 0.05 8.45 -4.41
C GLY A 86 0.76 8.93 -5.67
N ARG A 87 1.30 10.13 -5.57
CA ARG A 87 2.25 10.69 -6.53
C ARG A 87 3.51 11.16 -5.82
N ILE A 88 4.64 11.14 -6.53
CA ILE A 88 5.89 11.74 -6.06
C ILE A 88 6.16 13.02 -6.87
N ASP A 89 6.23 14.15 -6.19
CA ASP A 89 6.47 15.47 -6.80
C ASP A 89 7.97 15.74 -7.00
N ASN A 90 8.84 15.17 -6.15
CA ASN A 90 10.29 15.36 -6.23
C ASN A 90 11.03 14.22 -6.94
N ARG A 91 10.48 13.73 -8.06
CA ARG A 91 11.05 12.59 -8.81
C ARG A 91 12.51 12.81 -9.19
N ASP A 92 12.86 13.97 -9.74
CA ASP A 92 14.22 14.24 -10.22
C ASP A 92 15.24 14.20 -9.07
N GLU A 93 14.94 14.90 -7.97
CA GLU A 93 15.77 14.92 -6.76
C GLU A 93 15.88 13.52 -6.13
N LEU A 94 14.77 12.77 -6.11
CA LEU A 94 14.75 11.41 -5.59
C LEU A 94 15.63 10.48 -6.45
N CYS A 95 15.55 10.60 -7.77
CA CYS A 95 16.38 9.82 -8.71
C CYS A 95 17.86 10.13 -8.53
N GLU A 96 18.23 11.41 -8.39
CA GLU A 96 19.61 11.82 -8.10
C GLU A 96 20.11 11.17 -6.81
N LYS A 97 19.33 11.26 -5.73
CA LYS A 97 19.69 10.63 -4.44
C LYS A 97 19.79 9.11 -4.54
N LEU A 98 19.02 8.47 -5.41
CA LEU A 98 19.05 7.03 -5.66
C LEU A 98 20.15 6.60 -6.63
N GLY A 99 20.72 7.53 -7.40
CA GLY A 99 21.68 7.23 -8.47
C GLY A 99 21.00 6.65 -9.71
N ILE A 100 19.74 6.99 -9.97
CA ILE A 100 18.96 6.56 -11.13
C ILE A 100 19.04 7.65 -12.20
N GLY A 101 19.48 7.30 -13.41
CA GLY A 101 19.56 8.23 -14.52
C GLY A 101 18.18 8.66 -15.04
N THR A 102 18.08 9.85 -15.62
CA THR A 102 16.82 10.45 -16.10
C THR A 102 16.09 9.56 -17.11
N GLU A 103 16.80 8.92 -18.04
CA GLU A 103 16.21 8.02 -19.03
C GLU A 103 15.60 6.77 -18.38
N GLN A 104 16.27 6.23 -17.36
CA GLN A 104 15.75 5.09 -16.60
C GLN A 104 14.54 5.50 -15.76
N ALA A 105 14.60 6.68 -15.12
CA ALA A 105 13.51 7.21 -14.32
C ALA A 105 12.23 7.47 -15.14
N ALA A 106 12.36 7.89 -16.40
CA ALA A 106 11.23 8.09 -17.31
C ALA A 106 10.45 6.79 -17.61
N LEU A 107 11.09 5.63 -17.41
CA LEU A 107 10.50 4.30 -17.59
C LEU A 107 10.06 3.67 -16.25
N MET A 108 9.97 4.45 -15.17
CA MET A 108 9.57 3.97 -13.84
C MET A 108 8.27 4.63 -13.37
N ALA A 109 7.35 3.80 -12.85
CA ALA A 109 6.23 4.28 -12.05
C ALA A 109 6.74 4.88 -10.72
N ASP A 110 5.94 5.75 -10.10
CA ASP A 110 6.23 6.26 -8.75
C ASP A 110 6.41 5.14 -7.73
N SER A 111 5.62 4.07 -7.85
CA SER A 111 5.73 2.89 -7.00
C SER A 111 7.10 2.21 -7.08
N GLU A 112 7.74 2.20 -8.24
CA GLU A 112 9.09 1.63 -8.43
C GLU A 112 10.17 2.53 -7.81
N LEU A 113 10.08 3.86 -7.99
CA LEU A 113 10.99 4.80 -7.33
C LEU A 113 10.90 4.69 -5.80
N VAL A 114 9.68 4.59 -5.29
CA VAL A 114 9.44 4.38 -3.85
C VAL A 114 9.96 3.03 -3.39
N TYR A 115 9.85 1.98 -4.21
CA TYR A 115 10.44 0.67 -3.91
C TYR A 115 11.97 0.75 -3.75
N GLN A 116 12.66 1.40 -4.70
CA GLN A 116 14.11 1.63 -4.61
C GLN A 116 14.48 2.46 -3.36
N ALA A 117 13.69 3.49 -3.06
CA ALA A 117 13.85 4.29 -1.86
C ALA A 117 13.66 3.47 -0.57
N CYS A 118 12.70 2.54 -0.55
CA CYS A 118 12.46 1.62 0.58
C CYS A 118 13.60 0.63 0.79
N LEU A 119 14.23 0.16 -0.29
CA LEU A 119 15.43 -0.66 -0.20
C LEU A 119 16.61 0.10 0.40
N ARG A 120 16.78 1.36 -0.01
CA ARG A 120 17.93 2.18 0.40
C ARG A 120 17.82 2.74 1.81
N TRP A 121 16.65 3.26 2.18
CA TRP A 121 16.45 4.02 3.42
C TRP A 121 15.47 3.38 4.40
N GLU A 122 14.84 2.27 4.03
CA GLU A 122 13.87 1.55 4.87
C GLU A 122 12.80 2.49 5.48
N THR A 123 12.65 2.51 6.81
CA THR A 123 11.68 3.35 7.51
C THR A 123 12.00 4.84 7.45
N ALA A 124 13.19 5.23 6.98
CA ALA A 124 13.56 6.63 6.76
C ALA A 124 13.13 7.15 5.37
N THR A 125 12.67 6.28 4.46
CA THR A 125 12.21 6.65 3.11
C THR A 125 11.27 7.87 3.08
N PRO A 126 10.25 8.01 3.95
CA PRO A 126 9.33 9.15 3.89
C PRO A 126 10.00 10.52 4.05
N LYS A 127 11.21 10.59 4.62
CA LYS A 127 11.98 11.84 4.75
C LYS A 127 12.53 12.34 3.40
N HIS A 128 12.53 11.50 2.38
CA HIS A 128 13.06 11.78 1.05
C HIS A 128 11.97 12.00 0.01
N LEU A 129 10.70 11.79 0.37
CA LEU A 129 9.56 11.86 -0.55
C LEU A 129 8.80 13.18 -0.34
N LEU A 130 8.52 13.87 -1.44
CA LEU A 130 7.56 14.97 -1.51
C LEU A 130 6.40 14.54 -2.41
N GLY A 131 5.17 14.80 -1.98
CA GLY A 131 3.95 14.41 -2.70
C GLY A 131 2.85 13.94 -1.76
N ASP A 132 1.74 13.51 -2.34
CA ASP A 132 0.64 12.84 -1.63
C ASP A 132 0.82 11.32 -1.75
N PHE A 133 1.06 10.62 -0.64
CA PHE A 133 1.33 9.19 -0.70
C PHE A 133 0.89 8.42 0.53
N ALA A 134 0.66 7.13 0.30
CA ALA A 134 0.52 6.09 1.30
C ALA A 134 1.38 4.89 0.87
N ILE A 135 2.16 4.34 1.80
CA ILE A 135 3.07 3.22 1.59
C ILE A 135 2.78 2.14 2.61
N ALA A 136 2.74 0.90 2.15
CA ALA A 136 2.85 -0.27 3.01
C ALA A 136 3.95 -1.18 2.51
N CYS A 137 4.89 -1.49 3.41
CA CYS A 137 6.09 -2.23 3.06
C CYS A 137 6.33 -3.37 4.05
N TRP A 138 6.31 -4.59 3.53
CA TRP A 138 6.50 -5.83 4.29
C TRP A 138 7.89 -6.43 4.05
N GLN A 139 8.57 -6.74 5.15
CA GLN A 139 9.88 -7.38 5.17
C GLN A 139 9.77 -8.73 5.90
N PRO A 140 9.61 -9.86 5.19
CA PRO A 140 9.44 -11.18 5.79
C PRO A 140 10.62 -11.61 6.67
N GLN A 141 11.87 -11.32 6.29
CA GLN A 141 13.04 -11.68 7.09
C GLN A 141 13.03 -11.06 8.50
N ARG A 142 12.49 -9.84 8.61
CA ARG A 142 12.39 -9.10 9.87
C ARG A 142 11.00 -9.22 10.51
N GLN A 143 10.09 -9.97 9.89
CA GLN A 143 8.66 -10.03 10.21
C GLN A 143 8.05 -8.65 10.51
N ARG A 144 8.38 -7.67 9.66
CA ARG A 144 8.08 -6.26 9.90
C ARG A 144 7.23 -5.69 8.78
N LEU A 145 6.06 -5.18 9.15
CA LEU A 145 5.30 -4.24 8.33
C LEU A 145 5.59 -2.83 8.84
N TRP A 146 5.92 -1.93 7.95
CA TRP A 146 5.91 -0.51 8.26
C TRP A 146 5.08 0.24 7.23
N LEU A 147 4.46 1.30 7.72
CA LEU A 147 3.45 2.06 7.03
C LEU A 147 3.87 3.53 7.09
N ALA A 148 3.72 4.22 5.98
CA ALA A 148 3.98 5.65 5.91
C ALA A 148 2.91 6.35 5.09
N ARG A 149 2.69 7.62 5.39
CA ARG A 149 1.77 8.51 4.69
C ARG A 149 2.33 9.92 4.64
N ASP A 150 1.87 10.69 3.67
CA ASP A 150 2.25 12.10 3.52
C ASP A 150 1.90 12.93 4.77
N PRO A 151 2.65 14.01 5.05
CA PRO A 151 2.45 14.83 6.25
C PRO A 151 1.07 15.50 6.31
N LEU A 152 0.49 15.85 5.17
CA LEU A 152 -0.82 16.50 5.08
C LEU A 152 -1.97 15.49 5.26
N GLY A 153 -1.70 14.21 5.02
CA GLY A 153 -2.66 13.15 5.22
C GLY A 153 -3.77 13.12 4.18
N MET A 154 -3.47 13.55 2.96
CA MET A 154 -4.47 13.69 1.90
C MET A 154 -5.08 12.34 1.50
N ARG A 155 -4.32 11.25 1.62
CA ARG A 155 -4.83 9.88 1.44
C ARG A 155 -5.32 9.30 2.77
N PRO A 156 -6.61 8.88 2.88
CA PRO A 156 -7.13 8.28 4.10
C PRO A 156 -6.46 6.92 4.33
N PHE A 157 -5.66 6.80 5.39
CA PHE A 157 -4.97 5.56 5.73
C PHE A 157 -5.55 4.95 7.00
N THR A 158 -5.98 3.69 6.96
CA THR A 158 -6.50 2.98 8.14
C THR A 158 -5.80 1.64 8.34
N GLY A 159 -5.28 1.41 9.54
CA GLY A 159 -4.70 0.13 9.97
C GLY A 159 -5.40 -0.35 11.23
N THR A 160 -5.84 -1.62 11.26
CA THR A 160 -6.42 -2.22 12.45
C THR A 160 -5.71 -3.52 12.80
N SER A 161 -5.36 -3.66 14.07
CA SER A 161 -4.88 -4.93 14.63
C SER A 161 -6.08 -5.64 15.25
N GLY A 162 -6.61 -6.66 14.58
CA GLY A 162 -7.84 -7.31 15.03
C GLY A 162 -8.18 -8.56 14.21
N MET A 163 -8.89 -9.48 14.84
CA MET A 163 -9.45 -10.67 14.21
C MET A 163 -10.47 -10.25 13.15
N ILE A 164 -10.31 -10.65 11.88
CA ILE A 164 -11.30 -10.40 10.83
C ILE A 164 -12.55 -11.21 11.15
N LYS A 165 -13.47 -10.64 11.92
CA LYS A 165 -14.85 -11.10 11.97
C LYS A 165 -15.56 -10.51 10.76
N SER A 166 -16.46 -11.31 10.18
CA SER A 166 -17.30 -11.14 8.99
C SER A 166 -18.12 -9.85 8.83
N HIS A 167 -17.83 -8.78 9.57
CA HIS A 167 -18.51 -7.49 9.52
C HIS A 167 -17.62 -6.39 8.91
N LEU A 168 -17.24 -6.56 7.65
CA LEU A 168 -16.52 -5.55 6.86
C LEU A 168 -17.49 -4.48 6.33
N LEU A 169 -18.16 -3.77 7.25
CA LEU A 169 -19.16 -2.74 6.91
C LEU A 169 -19.08 -1.47 7.76
N ARG A 170 -18.11 -1.34 8.69
CA ARG A 170 -18.06 -0.16 9.59
C ARG A 170 -16.71 0.53 9.79
N CYS A 171 -15.61 0.07 9.20
CA CYS A 171 -14.28 0.66 9.49
C CYS A 171 -13.84 1.85 8.61
N LEU A 172 -14.66 2.34 7.67
CA LEU A 172 -14.34 3.56 6.89
C LEU A 172 -14.54 4.88 7.64
N LYS A 173 -14.57 4.86 8.98
CA LYS A 173 -14.63 6.10 9.77
C LYS A 173 -13.48 6.18 10.76
N ARG A 174 -12.55 7.06 10.40
CA ARG A 174 -11.80 7.96 11.30
C ARG A 174 -10.63 7.33 12.06
N PHE A 175 -9.47 7.29 11.40
CA PHE A 175 -8.16 7.32 12.07
C PHE A 175 -7.19 8.16 11.22
N SER A 176 -6.70 9.29 11.76
CA SER A 176 -5.88 10.25 11.01
C SER A 176 -4.41 10.32 11.45
N ARG A 177 -3.95 9.45 12.36
CA ARG A 177 -2.61 9.56 12.94
C ARG A 177 -2.01 8.18 13.19
N TYR A 178 -1.39 7.60 12.17
CA TYR A 178 -0.38 6.57 12.41
C TYR A 178 0.79 6.73 11.44
N GLN A 179 1.93 7.13 12.00
CA GLN A 179 3.27 6.99 11.42
C GLN A 179 4.05 6.13 12.42
N GLY A 180 4.53 4.96 12.01
CA GLY A 180 5.28 4.10 12.91
C GLY A 180 5.55 2.70 12.36
N SER A 181 6.58 2.04 12.87
CA SER A 181 6.79 0.61 12.66
C SER A 181 5.99 -0.15 13.72
N LEU A 182 5.01 -0.97 13.31
CA LEU A 182 4.31 -1.86 14.25
C LEU A 182 5.14 -3.13 14.43
N LYS A 183 5.70 -3.32 15.62
CA LYS A 183 6.18 -4.63 16.06
C LYS A 183 5.05 -5.34 16.81
N ARG A 184 4.83 -6.61 16.45
CA ARG A 184 3.91 -7.61 17.03
C ARG A 184 2.97 -7.08 18.14
N PRO A 185 1.71 -6.71 17.83
CA PRO A 185 0.70 -6.42 18.85
C PRO A 185 0.38 -7.65 19.71
N ALA A 186 0.24 -7.46 21.02
CA ALA A 186 0.18 -8.53 22.03
C ALA A 186 -1.13 -9.36 22.07
N LYS A 187 -2.16 -9.04 21.26
CA LYS A 187 -3.50 -9.67 21.37
C LYS A 187 -4.23 -10.00 20.05
N SER A 188 -3.60 -9.79 18.89
CA SER A 188 -4.25 -10.02 17.59
C SER A 188 -3.36 -10.80 16.64
N ASN A 189 -3.89 -11.90 16.10
CA ASN A 189 -3.15 -12.80 15.19
C ASN A 189 -3.14 -12.31 13.74
N CYS A 190 -3.91 -11.27 13.43
CA CYS A 190 -4.10 -10.76 12.07
C CYS A 190 -4.03 -9.24 12.07
N MET A 191 -3.42 -8.68 11.03
CA MET A 191 -3.39 -7.24 10.77
C MET A 191 -3.96 -6.97 9.39
N THR A 192 -4.92 -6.06 9.34
CA THR A 192 -5.55 -5.63 8.10
C THR A 192 -5.40 -4.12 7.95
N MET A 193 -5.07 -3.71 6.74
CA MET A 193 -4.84 -2.33 6.38
C MET A 193 -5.62 -1.99 5.12
N PHE A 194 -6.22 -0.80 5.09
CA PHE A 194 -6.94 -0.22 3.96
C PHE A 194 -6.56 1.24 3.81
N VAL A 195 -6.25 1.63 2.58
CA VAL A 195 -6.09 3.01 2.12
C VAL A 195 -7.02 3.21 0.95
#